data_AF-A0A1V9CQ75-F1
#
_entry.id   AF-A0A1V9CQ75-F1
#
_cell.length_a   1.000
_cell.length_b   1.000
_cell.length_c   1.000
_cell.angle_alpha   90.00
_cell.angle_beta   90.00
_cell.angle_gamma   90.00
#
_symmetry.space_group_name_H-M   'P 1'
#
loop_
_entity.id
_entity.type
_entity.pdbx_description
1 polymer ?
#
loop_
_entity_poly.entity_id
_entity_poly.type
_entity_poly.pdbx_seq_one_letter_code
_entity_poly.pdbx_strand_id
1 'polypeptide(L)'
;MDLRLSIRLDAILKEGWEMIRKHRDDILSAWLGKCRELEDKQHAAAQPLRLAVDVFSSQWLDPMNDIDEWLASFRREWEKRNGGLSPNQSTAILSMMENAVHEAIQSDGIVEFRVHQAIQYVFSKLHESVNASGCPEFDLEQFLSQIVSSKQLPIAWIAQLARTADGGFIVAKWHGSAADVLTEGAMYGETIFALCERILSRMDAGGMRLIPLPWGSDLLLVCAEGEEQLVIPFLLHALEQSHAAQKAVIRTKEQHLWKDAVLLFDQWIMRAKSLNEAIEYISTGFVAYLPFERCALFAYSSTHESGFGLYGYQLNNHDIKSIHEHIDSLPFIKQYIQRLQLLGRQMTNVPPIYVRHAAQGLPMKYVKQFQLESIVIAPIYAPSENRLIGAAILDCGPKTSFQLSNDLYTAVMKFGQSAGEILAKCSGGRSDLVQPTPHLSPREIEVLKLVAEGASTYEAAKRLHLSEYTVRDYVSAILQKMNAKNRTEAIVKAIRDGII
;
A
#
# COMPACT_ATOMS: atom_id res chain seq x y z
N MET A 1 13.27 -9.61 5.98
CA MET A 1 12.92 -8.17 5.92
C MET A 1 11.44 -8.00 6.28
N ASP A 2 11.09 -6.98 7.06
CA ASP A 2 9.67 -6.67 7.32
C ASP A 2 9.12 -5.83 6.18
N LEU A 3 8.18 -6.38 5.41
CA LEU A 3 7.53 -5.65 4.34
C LEU A 3 6.40 -4.79 4.92
N ARG A 4 6.56 -3.47 4.88
CA ARG A 4 5.55 -2.50 5.32
C ARG A 4 5.03 -1.70 4.14
N LEU A 5 3.71 -1.59 4.06
CA LEU A 5 3.05 -0.79 3.03
C LEU A 5 3.38 0.70 3.15
N SER A 6 3.55 1.20 4.38
CA SER A 6 3.94 2.59 4.66
C SER A 6 5.20 2.99 3.90
N ILE A 7 6.25 2.18 3.95
CA ILE A 7 7.53 2.45 3.26
C ILE A 7 7.31 2.70 1.76
N ARG A 8 6.41 1.94 1.12
CA ARG A 8 6.14 2.09 -0.31
C ARG A 8 5.35 3.37 -0.61
N LEU A 9 4.31 3.64 0.16
CA LEU A 9 3.48 4.84 -0.03
C LEU A 9 4.27 6.13 0.32
N ASP A 10 5.12 6.08 1.33
CA ASP A 10 6.07 7.14 1.68
C ASP A 10 7.02 7.45 0.52
N ALA A 11 7.52 6.40 -0.15
CA ALA A 11 8.37 6.56 -1.32
C ALA A 11 7.61 7.24 -2.49
N ILE A 12 6.35 6.89 -2.72
CA ILE A 12 5.51 7.52 -3.74
C ILE A 12 5.24 8.99 -3.41
N LEU A 13 4.97 9.30 -2.14
CA LEU A 13 4.78 10.67 -1.66
C LEU A 13 6.05 11.50 -1.88
N LYS A 14 7.22 10.94 -1.54
CA LYS A 14 8.54 11.56 -1.77
C LYS A 14 8.80 11.81 -3.24
N GLU A 15 8.54 10.82 -4.10
CA GLU A 15 8.68 10.94 -5.55
C GLU A 15 7.78 12.07 -6.11
N GLY A 16 6.53 12.15 -5.65
CA GLY A 16 5.60 13.22 -6.04
C GLY A 16 6.08 14.60 -5.61
N TRP A 17 6.54 14.75 -4.36
CA TRP A 17 7.05 16.01 -3.85
C TRP A 17 8.35 16.45 -4.53
N GLU A 18 9.27 15.52 -4.78
CA GLU A 18 10.49 15.80 -5.54
C GLU A 18 10.18 16.27 -6.95
N MET A 19 9.15 15.73 -7.59
CA MET A 19 8.71 16.18 -8.91
C MET A 19 8.18 17.61 -8.90
N ILE A 20 7.37 17.96 -7.89
CA ILE A 20 6.87 19.32 -7.67
C ILE A 20 8.07 20.27 -7.45
N ARG A 21 9.04 19.87 -6.63
CA ARG A 21 10.25 20.66 -6.34
C ARG A 21 11.17 20.80 -7.57
N LYS A 22 11.17 19.83 -8.49
CA LYS A 22 11.95 19.91 -9.72
C LYS A 22 11.39 20.96 -10.70
N HIS A 23 10.06 21.02 -10.85
CA HIS A 23 9.37 21.96 -11.77
C HIS A 23 8.85 23.21 -11.06
N ARG A 24 9.50 23.55 -9.96
CA ARG A 24 9.03 24.53 -8.99
C ARG A 24 8.79 25.89 -9.64
N ASP A 25 9.72 26.37 -10.47
CA ASP A 25 9.66 27.70 -11.07
C ASP A 25 8.48 27.83 -12.05
N ASP A 26 8.22 26.77 -12.83
CA ASP A 26 7.06 26.70 -13.73
C ASP A 26 5.74 26.62 -12.97
N ILE A 27 5.69 25.81 -11.90
CA ILE A 27 4.52 25.68 -11.03
C ILE A 27 4.20 27.02 -10.35
N LEU A 28 5.21 27.71 -9.84
CA LEU A 28 5.03 29.02 -9.20
C LEU A 28 4.52 30.04 -10.21
N SER A 29 5.06 30.05 -11.44
CA SER A 29 4.56 30.88 -12.52
C SER A 29 3.08 30.59 -12.85
N ALA A 30 2.70 29.31 -12.92
CA ALA A 30 1.33 28.87 -13.17
C ALA A 30 0.38 29.30 -12.04
N TRP A 31 0.76 29.08 -10.78
CA TRP A 31 -0.04 29.52 -9.63
C TRP A 31 -0.22 31.03 -9.56
N LEU A 32 0.86 31.80 -9.76
CA LEU A 32 0.80 33.28 -9.79
C LEU A 32 -0.03 33.79 -10.98
N GLY A 33 0.00 33.09 -12.12
CA GLY A 33 -0.90 33.32 -13.24
C GLY A 33 -2.37 33.17 -12.83
N LYS A 34 -2.69 32.09 -12.12
CA LYS A 34 -4.06 31.83 -11.65
C LYS A 34 -4.53 32.84 -10.60
N CYS A 35 -3.65 33.29 -9.70
CA CYS A 35 -3.94 34.39 -8.79
C CYS A 35 -4.36 35.65 -9.55
N ARG A 36 -3.55 36.08 -10.55
CA ARG A 36 -3.85 37.26 -11.36
C ARG A 36 -5.20 37.14 -12.08
N GLU A 37 -5.50 35.99 -12.67
CA GLU A 37 -6.79 35.74 -13.34
C GLU A 37 -7.99 35.90 -12.38
N LEU A 38 -7.86 35.44 -11.13
CA LEU A 38 -8.92 35.58 -10.12
C LEU A 38 -9.02 37.01 -9.58
N GLU A 39 -7.90 37.70 -9.43
CA GLU A 39 -7.84 39.11 -9.01
C GLU A 39 -8.53 40.01 -10.04
N ASP A 40 -8.23 39.81 -11.34
CA ASP A 40 -8.87 40.53 -12.45
C ASP A 40 -10.38 40.31 -12.48
N LYS A 41 -10.83 39.12 -12.08
CA LYS A 41 -12.26 38.75 -11.96
C LYS A 41 -12.89 39.12 -10.62
N GLN A 42 -12.14 39.74 -9.70
CA GLN A 42 -12.57 40.06 -8.32
C GLN A 42 -13.16 38.84 -7.58
N HIS A 43 -12.62 37.65 -7.84
CA HIS A 43 -13.14 36.41 -7.27
C HIS A 43 -12.69 36.25 -5.81
N ALA A 44 -13.59 35.83 -4.92
CA ALA A 44 -13.32 35.70 -3.48
C ALA A 44 -12.18 34.72 -3.12
N ALA A 45 -11.83 33.80 -4.04
CA ALA A 45 -10.73 32.85 -3.86
C ALA A 45 -9.33 33.41 -4.20
N ALA A 46 -9.23 34.64 -4.75
CA ALA A 46 -7.96 35.23 -5.15
C ALA A 46 -6.96 35.36 -3.98
N GLN A 47 -7.37 36.01 -2.89
CA GLN A 47 -6.54 36.19 -1.71
C GLN A 47 -6.21 34.86 -1.01
N PRO A 48 -7.18 33.94 -0.75
CA PRO A 48 -6.88 32.63 -0.21
C PRO A 48 -5.89 31.80 -1.06
N LEU A 49 -6.03 31.82 -2.39
CA LEU A 49 -5.09 31.14 -3.29
C LEU A 49 -3.69 31.76 -3.17
N ARG A 50 -3.60 33.09 -3.12
CA ARG A 50 -2.30 33.77 -2.96
C ARG A 50 -1.60 33.38 -1.66
N LEU A 51 -2.34 33.35 -0.55
CA LEU A 51 -1.82 32.92 0.74
C LEU A 51 -1.37 31.46 0.71
N ALA A 52 -2.13 30.58 0.03
CA ALA A 52 -1.75 29.18 -0.17
C ALA A 52 -0.45 29.05 -0.98
N VAL A 53 -0.25 29.84 -2.04
CA VAL A 53 1.02 29.87 -2.80
C VAL A 53 2.19 30.21 -1.89
N ASP A 54 2.03 31.17 -0.97
CA ASP A 54 3.09 31.52 -0.04
C ASP A 54 3.40 30.39 0.96
N VAL A 55 2.38 29.66 1.44
CA VAL A 55 2.55 28.47 2.29
C VAL A 55 3.42 27.45 1.57
N PHE A 56 3.07 27.06 0.35
CA PHE A 56 3.88 26.11 -0.42
C PHE A 56 5.29 26.63 -0.69
N SER A 57 5.44 27.89 -1.08
CA SER A 57 6.75 28.49 -1.40
C SER A 57 7.71 28.48 -0.21
N SER A 58 7.20 28.62 1.02
CA SER A 58 7.99 28.52 2.25
C SER A 58 8.58 27.13 2.51
N GLN A 59 7.99 26.07 1.94
CA GLN A 59 8.35 24.68 2.19
C GLN A 59 9.36 24.13 1.15
N TRP A 60 9.75 24.91 0.14
CA TRP A 60 10.54 24.39 -0.98
C TRP A 60 11.98 23.98 -0.63
N LEU A 61 12.54 24.56 0.44
CA LEU A 61 13.93 24.33 0.86
C LEU A 61 14.06 23.18 1.85
N ASP A 62 12.96 22.75 2.48
CA ASP A 62 12.99 21.72 3.51
C ASP A 62 12.94 20.33 2.86
N PRO A 63 13.96 19.47 3.09
CA PRO A 63 13.90 18.09 2.63
C PRO A 63 12.82 17.32 3.39
N MET A 64 12.00 16.53 2.68
CA MET A 64 10.96 15.70 3.29
C MET A 64 11.59 14.44 3.93
N ASN A 65 12.29 14.65 5.04
CA ASN A 65 12.93 13.59 5.82
C ASN A 65 11.87 12.76 6.55
N ASP A 66 11.04 13.44 7.35
CA ASP A 66 9.88 12.89 8.06
C ASP A 66 8.59 13.46 7.45
N ILE A 67 7.72 12.57 6.97
CA ILE A 67 6.48 12.92 6.29
C ILE A 67 5.43 13.44 7.28
N ASP A 68 5.34 12.85 8.47
CA ASP A 68 4.37 13.28 9.48
C ASP A 68 4.73 14.68 9.99
N GLU A 69 6.01 14.92 10.26
CA GLU A 69 6.50 16.24 10.64
C GLU A 69 6.29 17.28 9.52
N TRP A 70 6.56 16.90 8.27
CA TRP A 70 6.32 17.78 7.11
C TRP A 70 4.83 18.13 6.95
N LEU A 71 3.93 17.16 7.04
CA LEU A 71 2.48 17.39 6.97
C LEU A 71 1.98 18.25 8.14
N ALA A 72 2.54 18.09 9.34
CA ALA A 72 2.23 18.91 10.51
C ALA A 72 2.78 20.34 10.37
N SER A 73 3.98 20.52 9.82
CA SER A 73 4.57 21.82 9.49
C SER A 73 3.71 22.56 8.47
N PHE A 74 3.33 21.89 7.38
CA PHE A 74 2.45 22.44 6.35
C PHE A 74 1.11 22.89 6.94
N ARG A 75 0.49 22.04 7.78
CA ARG A 75 -0.78 22.37 8.43
C ARG A 75 -0.68 23.62 9.29
N ARG A 76 0.36 23.74 10.13
CA ARG A 76 0.55 24.92 11.00
C ARG A 76 0.68 26.21 10.19
N GLU A 77 1.46 26.18 9.11
CA GLU A 77 1.61 27.37 8.25
C GLU A 77 0.34 27.66 7.45
N TRP A 78 -0.41 26.63 7.04
CA TRP A 78 -1.73 26.77 6.43
C TRP A 78 -2.72 27.41 7.41
N GLU A 79 -2.87 26.92 8.63
CA GLU A 79 -3.79 27.48 9.64
C GLU A 79 -3.44 28.93 9.98
N LYS A 80 -2.15 29.26 10.06
CA LYS A 80 -1.69 30.63 10.34
C LYS A 80 -2.13 31.63 9.27
N ARG A 81 -2.13 31.25 7.99
CA ARG A 81 -2.47 32.15 6.86
C ARG A 81 -3.91 32.02 6.39
N ASN A 82 -4.44 30.81 6.40
CA ASN A 82 -5.72 30.39 5.81
C ASN A 82 -6.71 29.79 6.83
N GLY A 83 -6.46 29.91 8.14
CA GLY A 83 -7.29 29.30 9.19
C GLY A 83 -8.75 29.79 9.25
N GLY A 84 -9.08 30.90 8.59
CA GLY A 84 -10.46 31.38 8.45
C GLY A 84 -11.30 30.66 7.37
N LEU A 85 -10.70 29.75 6.60
CA LEU A 85 -11.39 29.04 5.52
C LEU A 85 -12.22 27.86 6.02
N SER A 86 -13.40 27.68 5.45
CA SER A 86 -14.15 26.44 5.62
C SER A 86 -13.46 25.26 4.92
N PRO A 87 -13.69 24.01 5.34
CA PRO A 87 -13.10 22.82 4.70
C PRO A 87 -13.35 22.74 3.19
N ASN A 88 -14.53 23.18 2.74
CA ASN A 88 -14.87 23.22 1.31
C ASN A 88 -14.04 24.25 0.54
N GLN A 89 -13.75 25.40 1.14
CA GLN A 89 -12.91 26.43 0.51
C GLN A 89 -11.45 26.00 0.47
N SER A 90 -10.91 25.42 1.55
CA SER A 90 -9.56 24.84 1.58
C SER A 90 -9.41 23.78 0.51
N THR A 91 -10.41 22.91 0.37
CA THR A 91 -10.45 21.87 -0.68
C THR A 91 -10.46 22.49 -2.07
N ALA A 92 -11.30 23.50 -2.33
CA ALA A 92 -11.34 24.15 -3.64
C ALA A 92 -9.97 24.77 -4.02
N ILE A 93 -9.29 25.42 -3.07
CA ILE A 93 -7.97 26.02 -3.32
C ILE A 93 -6.92 24.96 -3.63
N LEU A 94 -6.83 23.92 -2.79
CA LEU A 94 -5.86 22.83 -2.99
C LEU A 94 -6.09 22.12 -4.33
N SER A 95 -7.34 21.86 -4.72
CA SER A 95 -7.64 21.27 -6.03
C SER A 95 -7.30 22.21 -7.20
N MET A 96 -7.48 23.53 -7.05
CA MET A 96 -7.02 24.49 -8.06
C MET A 96 -5.49 24.47 -8.20
N MET A 97 -4.77 24.37 -7.09
CA MET A 97 -3.32 24.28 -7.09
C MET A 97 -2.83 22.97 -7.72
N GLU A 98 -3.46 21.84 -7.38
CA GLU A 98 -3.18 20.51 -7.96
C GLU A 98 -3.33 20.53 -9.49
N ASN A 99 -4.44 21.07 -9.99
CA ASN A 99 -4.69 21.16 -11.43
C ASN A 99 -3.62 22.01 -12.13
N ALA A 100 -3.26 23.16 -11.56
CA ALA A 100 -2.21 24.02 -12.11
C ALA A 100 -0.83 23.34 -12.10
N VAL A 101 -0.53 22.50 -11.11
CA VAL A 101 0.70 21.69 -11.09
C VAL A 101 0.71 20.70 -12.25
N HIS A 102 -0.40 20.01 -12.50
CA HIS A 102 -0.49 19.08 -13.62
C HIS A 102 -0.37 19.77 -14.98
N GLU A 103 -0.98 20.93 -15.16
CA GLU A 103 -0.84 21.74 -16.39
C GLU A 103 0.60 22.18 -16.62
N ALA A 104 1.29 22.66 -15.57
CA ALA A 104 2.69 23.08 -15.64
C ALA A 104 3.60 21.91 -16.05
N ILE A 105 3.42 20.73 -15.45
CA ILE A 105 4.28 19.56 -15.67
C ILE A 105 4.01 18.87 -17.01
N GLN A 106 2.78 18.92 -17.55
CA GLN A 106 2.47 18.33 -18.87
C GLN A 106 3.21 19.00 -20.04
N SER A 107 3.67 20.23 -19.84
CA SER A 107 4.32 21.03 -20.88
C SER A 107 5.71 20.49 -21.27
N ASP A 108 6.31 19.61 -20.47
CA ASP A 108 7.69 19.11 -20.63
C ASP A 108 7.84 17.80 -21.44
N GLY A 109 6.72 17.21 -21.90
CA GLY A 109 6.73 16.01 -22.75
C GLY A 109 6.86 14.67 -22.00
N ILE A 110 6.00 13.72 -22.36
CA ILE A 110 5.85 12.33 -21.86
C ILE A 110 6.24 12.14 -20.39
N VAL A 111 5.55 12.85 -19.50
CA VAL A 111 5.57 12.51 -18.07
C VAL A 111 4.82 11.19 -17.89
N GLU A 112 5.51 10.18 -17.34
CA GLU A 112 4.90 8.89 -17.05
C GLU A 112 3.66 9.08 -16.16
N PHE A 113 2.56 8.39 -16.46
CA PHE A 113 1.31 8.56 -15.71
C PHE A 113 1.46 8.32 -14.20
N ARG A 114 2.42 7.48 -13.79
CA ARG A 114 2.76 7.25 -12.39
C ARG A 114 3.16 8.55 -11.66
N VAL A 115 3.84 9.46 -12.34
CA VAL A 115 4.23 10.77 -11.79
C VAL A 115 2.99 11.61 -11.49
N HIS A 116 1.99 11.60 -12.38
CA HIS A 116 0.71 12.26 -12.11
C HIS A 116 0.04 11.69 -10.85
N GLN A 117 0.02 10.36 -10.68
CA GLN A 117 -0.56 9.74 -9.50
C GLN A 117 0.22 10.05 -8.21
N ALA A 118 1.55 10.16 -8.28
CA ALA A 118 2.38 10.55 -7.14
C ALA A 118 2.07 11.99 -6.69
N ILE A 119 1.93 12.93 -7.63
CA ILE A 119 1.53 14.31 -7.34
C ILE A 119 0.12 14.37 -6.75
N GLN A 120 -0.83 13.64 -7.34
CA GLN A 120 -2.20 13.55 -6.83
C GLN A 120 -2.23 12.97 -5.41
N TYR A 121 -1.37 11.99 -5.11
CA TYR A 121 -1.23 11.44 -3.78
C TYR A 121 -0.70 12.46 -2.77
N VAL A 122 0.27 13.30 -3.16
CA VAL A 122 0.74 14.43 -2.34
C VAL A 122 -0.43 15.37 -2.00
N PHE A 123 -1.18 15.82 -2.99
CA PHE A 123 -2.32 16.70 -2.74
C PHE A 123 -3.40 16.03 -1.90
N SER A 124 -3.69 14.75 -2.11
CA SER A 124 -4.62 13.98 -1.27
C SER A 124 -4.20 13.98 0.21
N LYS A 125 -2.91 13.83 0.51
CA LYS A 125 -2.39 13.91 1.89
C LYS A 125 -2.39 15.32 2.46
N LEU A 126 -2.17 16.34 1.64
CA LEU A 126 -2.32 17.73 2.05
C LEU A 126 -3.79 18.08 2.37
N HIS A 127 -4.72 17.61 1.54
CA HIS A 127 -6.16 17.72 1.78
C HIS A 127 -6.56 17.04 3.10
N GLU A 128 -6.09 15.82 3.34
CA GLU A 128 -6.33 15.09 4.59
C GLU A 128 -5.75 15.85 5.77
N SER A 129 -4.52 16.39 5.66
CA SER A 129 -3.89 17.13 6.75
C SER A 129 -4.60 18.44 7.07
N VAL A 130 -4.94 19.25 6.06
CA VAL A 130 -5.60 20.56 6.25
C VAL A 130 -7.03 20.40 6.77
N ASN A 131 -7.74 19.35 6.33
CA ASN A 131 -9.13 19.12 6.72
C ASN A 131 -9.28 18.15 7.91
N ALA A 132 -8.19 17.62 8.45
CA ALA A 132 -8.22 16.79 9.63
C ALA A 132 -8.86 17.60 10.76
N SER A 133 -10.09 17.24 11.12
CA SER A 133 -10.78 17.82 12.26
C SER A 133 -9.90 17.55 13.47
N GLY A 134 -9.36 18.62 14.06
CA GLY A 134 -8.39 18.53 15.16
C GLY A 134 -8.93 17.64 16.26
N CYS A 135 -8.49 16.38 16.30
CA CYS A 135 -8.31 15.74 17.59
C CYS A 135 -7.03 16.42 18.09
N PRO A 136 -7.09 17.31 19.09
CA PRO A 136 -5.87 17.89 19.64
C PRO A 136 -4.96 16.71 19.98
N GLU A 137 -3.74 16.73 19.44
CA GLU A 137 -2.71 15.81 19.91
C GLU A 137 -2.72 15.93 21.43
N PHE A 138 -2.88 14.79 22.12
CA PHE A 138 -2.86 14.80 23.56
C PHE A 138 -1.47 15.25 24.01
N ASP A 139 -1.38 16.52 24.38
CA ASP A 139 -0.22 17.12 25.00
C ASP A 139 -0.25 16.72 26.48
N LEU A 140 0.60 15.76 26.83
CA LEU A 140 0.75 15.29 28.20
C LEU A 140 1.09 16.44 29.14
N GLU A 141 1.94 17.39 28.72
CA GLU A 141 2.34 18.50 29.58
C GLU A 141 1.18 19.46 29.85
N GLN A 142 0.41 19.78 28.81
CA GLN A 142 -0.78 20.61 28.93
C GLN A 142 -1.83 19.92 29.82
N PHE A 143 -2.05 18.62 29.62
CA PHE A 143 -2.97 17.81 30.42
C PHE A 143 -2.57 17.76 31.90
N LEU A 144 -1.31 17.44 32.21
CA LEU A 144 -0.82 17.38 33.58
C LEU A 144 -0.92 18.75 34.26
N SER A 145 -0.57 19.83 33.54
CA SER A 145 -0.68 21.20 34.05
C SER A 145 -2.14 21.59 34.31
N GLN A 146 -3.06 21.22 33.42
CA GLN A 146 -4.50 21.47 33.60
C GLN A 146 -5.08 20.70 34.80
N ILE A 147 -4.72 19.43 34.96
CA ILE A 147 -5.17 18.60 36.09
C ILE A 147 -4.78 19.23 37.41
N VAL A 148 -3.51 19.62 37.56
CA VAL A 148 -3.01 20.24 38.80
C VAL A 148 -3.69 21.60 39.02
N SER A 149 -3.95 22.36 37.96
CA SER A 149 -4.63 23.66 38.09
C SER A 149 -6.13 23.57 38.37
N SER A 150 -6.78 22.44 38.08
CA SER A 150 -8.24 22.29 38.09
C SER A 150 -8.87 22.40 39.50
N LYS A 151 -8.10 22.17 40.57
CA LYS A 151 -8.55 22.07 41.98
C LYS A 151 -9.69 21.08 42.24
N GLN A 152 -10.18 20.36 41.23
CA GLN A 152 -11.23 19.34 41.34
C GLN A 152 -10.71 18.03 41.94
N LEU A 153 -9.40 17.79 41.76
CA LEU A 153 -8.67 16.73 42.42
C LEU A 153 -7.70 17.36 43.42
N PRO A 154 -7.48 16.73 44.58
CA PRO A 154 -6.57 17.24 45.59
C PRO A 154 -5.12 16.92 45.22
N ILE A 155 -4.68 17.32 44.03
CA ILE A 155 -3.32 17.11 43.52
C ILE A 155 -2.53 18.41 43.70
N ALA A 156 -1.46 18.35 44.49
CA ALA A 156 -0.60 19.50 44.76
C ALA A 156 0.38 19.74 43.60
N TRP A 157 0.99 18.67 43.09
CA TRP A 157 1.91 18.70 41.96
C TRP A 157 2.10 17.31 41.34
N ILE A 158 2.64 17.27 40.13
CA ILE A 158 3.03 16.04 39.43
C ILE A 158 4.47 16.19 38.94
N ALA A 159 5.30 15.17 39.12
CA ALA A 159 6.66 15.11 38.60
C ALA A 159 6.81 14.00 37.56
N GLN A 160 7.43 14.31 36.42
CA GLN A 160 7.78 13.32 35.42
C GLN A 160 9.19 12.80 35.69
N LEU A 161 9.32 11.48 35.80
CA LEU A 161 10.59 10.81 36.08
C LEU A 161 11.18 10.22 34.81
N ALA A 162 12.47 10.45 34.60
CA ALA A 162 13.27 9.77 33.60
C ALA A 162 14.09 8.67 34.25
N ARG A 163 14.28 7.57 33.52
CA ARG A 163 15.12 6.46 33.96
C ARG A 163 16.57 6.72 33.55
N THR A 164 17.50 6.62 34.51
CA THR A 164 18.93 6.83 34.26
C THR A 164 19.61 5.52 33.80
N ALA A 165 20.77 5.62 33.16
CA ALA A 165 21.47 4.48 32.55
C ALA A 165 21.93 3.41 33.57
N ASP A 166 22.06 3.79 34.84
CA ASP A 166 22.35 2.96 36.00
C ASP A 166 21.11 2.29 36.62
N GLY A 167 19.92 2.53 36.07
CA GLY A 167 18.66 1.96 36.54
C GLY A 167 17.92 2.79 37.60
N GLY A 168 18.50 3.93 38.02
CA GLY A 168 17.88 4.88 38.93
C GLY A 168 16.80 5.77 38.29
N PHE A 169 16.26 6.70 39.08
CA PHE A 169 15.25 7.65 38.67
C PHE A 169 15.70 9.08 38.96
N ILE A 170 15.50 9.96 37.98
CA ILE A 170 15.72 11.40 38.12
C ILE A 170 14.44 12.15 37.75
N VAL A 171 14.14 13.22 38.49
CA VAL A 171 13.02 14.10 38.13
C VAL A 171 13.41 14.93 36.91
N ALA A 172 12.73 14.70 35.79
CA ALA A 172 12.95 15.41 34.54
C ALA A 172 12.18 16.74 34.51
N LYS A 173 10.95 16.76 35.02
CA LYS A 173 10.08 17.94 34.98
C LYS A 173 9.05 17.95 36.11
N TRP A 174 8.69 19.15 36.55
CA TRP A 174 7.66 19.40 37.56
C TRP A 174 6.46 20.13 36.92
N HIS A 175 5.25 19.76 37.35
CA HIS A 175 3.98 20.38 36.96
C HIS A 175 3.22 20.80 38.22
N GLY A 176 2.88 22.09 38.32
CA GLY A 176 2.21 22.67 39.49
C GLY A 176 3.13 23.49 40.38
N SER A 177 2.57 24.00 41.48
CA SER A 177 3.33 24.71 42.51
C SER A 177 4.01 23.71 43.44
N ALA A 178 4.95 22.93 42.91
CA ALA A 178 5.98 22.34 43.75
C ALA A 178 6.79 23.53 44.29
N ALA A 179 6.52 23.91 45.54
CA ALA A 179 7.10 25.10 46.18
C ALA A 179 8.59 25.24 45.85
N ASP A 180 9.07 26.49 45.77
CA ASP A 180 10.45 26.92 45.45
C ASP A 180 11.59 26.17 46.22
N VAL A 181 11.24 25.28 47.15
CA VAL A 181 12.08 24.39 47.96
C VAL A 181 12.51 23.10 47.22
N LEU A 182 11.74 22.60 46.24
CA LEU A 182 12.01 21.31 45.56
C LEU A 182 12.79 21.43 44.24
N THR A 183 12.93 22.63 43.70
CA THR A 183 13.58 22.92 42.41
C THR A 183 15.09 23.16 42.51
N GLU A 184 15.64 23.28 43.72
CA GLU A 184 17.10 23.37 43.94
C GLU A 184 17.77 21.99 43.87
N GLY A 185 18.22 21.65 42.65
CA GLY A 185 19.12 20.52 42.36
C GLY A 185 18.42 19.30 41.74
N ALA A 186 19.18 18.55 40.93
CA ALA A 186 18.72 17.31 40.31
C ALA A 186 18.39 16.25 41.38
N MET A 187 17.09 15.95 41.54
CA MET A 187 16.63 14.93 42.48
C MET A 187 16.78 13.54 41.88
N TYR A 188 17.83 12.83 42.28
CA TYR A 188 18.13 11.45 41.90
C TYR A 188 17.84 10.47 43.05
N GLY A 189 17.35 9.28 42.73
CA GLY A 189 17.29 8.15 43.63
C GLY A 189 17.59 6.83 42.92
N GLU A 190 18.37 5.95 43.55
CA GLU A 190 18.71 4.62 43.04
C GLU A 190 17.46 3.73 42.88
N THR A 191 16.43 3.99 43.69
CA THR A 191 15.11 3.38 43.59
C THR A 191 14.04 4.45 43.70
N ILE A 192 12.84 4.15 43.20
CA ILE A 192 11.71 5.05 43.35
C ILE A 192 11.39 5.35 44.82
N PHE A 193 11.55 4.36 45.69
CA PHE A 193 11.34 4.54 47.13
C PHE A 193 12.33 5.53 47.73
N ALA A 194 13.62 5.41 47.37
CA ALA A 194 14.65 6.35 47.81
C ALA A 194 14.42 7.78 47.29
N LEU A 195 13.91 7.92 46.07
CA LEU A 195 13.52 9.22 45.51
C LEU A 195 12.32 9.80 46.26
N CYS A 196 11.29 9.00 46.54
CA CYS A 196 10.12 9.43 47.31
C CYS A 196 10.49 9.87 48.73
N GLU A 197 11.34 9.11 49.45
CA GLU A 197 11.80 9.51 50.78
C GLU A 197 12.58 10.82 50.75
N ARG A 198 13.44 11.02 49.75
CA ARG A 198 14.17 12.28 49.57
C ARG A 198 13.23 13.46 49.36
N ILE A 199 12.20 13.30 48.53
CA ILE A 199 11.20 14.34 48.28
C ILE A 199 10.40 14.63 49.56
N LEU A 200 9.92 13.60 50.25
CA LEU A 200 9.17 13.75 51.50
C LEU A 200 10.01 14.40 52.61
N SER A 201 11.31 14.10 52.69
CA SER A 201 12.20 14.68 53.70
C SER A 201 12.41 16.20 53.54
N ARG A 202 12.13 16.74 52.34
CA ARG A 202 12.22 18.18 52.02
C ARG A 202 10.87 18.90 52.09
N MET A 203 9.79 18.17 52.39
CA MET A 203 8.43 18.71 52.47
C MET A 203 7.91 18.65 53.90
N ASP A 204 7.08 19.61 54.30
CA ASP A 204 6.33 19.55 55.55
C ASP A 204 5.14 18.58 55.34
N ALA A 205 5.39 17.28 55.53
CA ALA A 205 4.58 16.17 55.00
C ALA A 205 3.25 15.91 55.75
N GLY A 206 2.63 16.92 56.34
CA GLY A 206 1.36 16.80 57.06
C GLY A 206 0.18 16.47 56.13
N GLY A 207 -0.01 15.19 55.80
CA GLY A 207 -1.18 14.69 55.04
C GLY A 207 -0.98 14.51 53.54
N MET A 208 0.23 14.79 53.03
CA MET A 208 0.61 14.60 51.62
C MET A 208 1.05 13.17 51.34
N ARG A 209 0.64 12.60 50.20
CA ARG A 209 1.10 11.29 49.75
C ARG A 209 1.67 11.36 48.34
N LEU A 210 2.74 10.58 48.14
CA LEU A 210 3.38 10.40 46.84
C LEU A 210 2.91 9.08 46.22
N ILE A 211 2.35 9.18 45.02
CA ILE A 211 1.76 8.06 44.29
C ILE A 211 2.53 7.89 42.97
N PRO A 212 3.28 6.79 42.80
CA PRO A 212 3.90 6.47 41.51
C PRO A 212 2.87 5.87 40.55
N LEU A 213 2.75 6.45 39.36
CA LEU A 213 1.86 6.01 38.28
C LEU A 213 2.68 5.68 37.02
N PRO A 214 2.58 4.46 36.46
CA PRO A 214 3.28 4.11 35.23
C PRO A 214 2.66 4.83 34.02
N TRP A 215 3.50 5.33 33.10
CA TRP A 215 3.07 5.94 31.84
C TRP A 215 4.00 5.54 30.69
N GLY A 216 3.58 4.59 29.85
CA GLY A 216 4.41 4.12 28.74
C GLY A 216 5.72 3.46 29.23
N SER A 217 6.87 4.03 28.84
CA SER A 217 8.20 3.68 29.34
C SER A 217 8.64 4.50 30.55
N ASP A 218 7.89 5.55 30.88
CA ASP A 218 8.22 6.56 31.88
C ASP A 218 7.36 6.37 33.12
N LEU A 219 7.62 7.19 34.15
CA LEU A 219 6.88 7.13 35.39
C LEU A 219 6.53 8.53 35.90
N LEU A 220 5.28 8.70 36.30
CA LEU A 220 4.76 9.94 36.88
C LEU A 220 4.68 9.78 38.40
N LEU A 221 5.12 10.79 39.14
CA LEU A 221 5.00 10.84 40.59
C LEU A 221 4.00 11.94 40.96
N VAL A 222 2.86 11.55 41.50
CA VAL A 222 1.76 12.45 41.84
C VAL A 222 1.77 12.72 43.34
N CYS A 223 1.78 14.00 43.73
CA CYS A 223 1.57 14.39 45.12
C CYS A 223 0.13 14.83 45.32
N ALA A 224 -0.58 14.13 46.21
CA ALA A 224 -1.98 14.43 46.51
C ALA A 224 -2.22 14.58 48.02
N GLU A 225 -3.19 15.44 48.37
CA GLU A 225 -3.73 15.60 49.72
C GLU A 225 -4.94 14.67 49.91
N GLY A 226 -4.97 13.86 50.97
CA GLY A 226 -6.19 13.11 51.35
C GLY A 226 -6.43 11.76 50.65
N GLU A 227 -7.71 11.41 50.40
CA GLU A 227 -8.18 10.05 50.09
C GLU A 227 -7.79 9.54 48.68
N GLU A 228 -6.90 8.53 48.64
CA GLU A 228 -6.41 7.85 47.43
C GLU A 228 -7.48 7.26 46.51
N GLN A 229 -8.67 6.96 47.05
CA GLN A 229 -9.67 6.11 46.40
C GLN A 229 -10.27 6.74 45.12
N LEU A 230 -10.21 8.07 44.96
CA LEU A 230 -10.75 8.77 43.79
C LEU A 230 -9.68 9.21 42.79
N VAL A 231 -8.48 9.56 43.27
CA VAL A 231 -7.41 10.14 42.44
C VAL A 231 -6.77 9.09 41.54
N ILE A 232 -6.44 7.91 42.07
CA ILE A 232 -5.76 6.84 41.32
C ILE A 232 -6.65 6.31 40.18
N PRO A 233 -7.91 5.91 40.43
CA PRO A 233 -8.75 5.36 39.36
C PRO A 233 -9.07 6.40 38.28
N PHE A 234 -9.26 7.68 38.65
CA PHE A 234 -9.50 8.75 37.69
C PHE A 234 -8.28 8.98 36.78
N LEU A 235 -7.08 9.14 37.35
CA LEU A 235 -5.88 9.41 36.57
C LEU A 235 -5.51 8.23 35.67
N LEU A 236 -5.59 7.00 36.18
CA LEU A 236 -5.39 5.80 35.36
C LEU A 236 -6.40 5.75 34.22
N HIS A 237 -7.69 5.98 34.50
CA HIS A 237 -8.72 5.97 33.46
C HIS A 237 -8.52 7.08 32.42
N ALA A 238 -8.19 8.31 32.84
CA ALA A 238 -7.99 9.44 31.94
C ALA A 238 -6.74 9.26 31.05
N LEU A 239 -5.65 8.75 31.63
CA LEU A 239 -4.42 8.40 30.90
C LEU A 239 -4.66 7.22 29.95
N GLU A 240 -5.38 6.18 30.38
CA GLU A 240 -5.74 5.03 29.54
C GLU A 240 -6.66 5.44 28.38
N GLN A 241 -7.69 6.25 28.62
CA GLN A 241 -8.59 6.76 27.57
C GLN A 241 -7.83 7.61 26.57
N SER A 242 -6.91 8.45 27.04
CA SER A 242 -6.05 9.26 26.17
C SER A 242 -5.12 8.38 25.31
N HIS A 243 -4.46 7.41 25.92
CA HIS A 243 -3.57 6.48 25.21
C HIS A 243 -4.36 5.57 24.24
N ALA A 244 -5.60 5.19 24.61
CA ALA A 244 -6.52 4.48 23.74
C ALA A 244 -6.99 5.35 22.57
N ALA A 245 -7.23 6.65 22.79
CA ALA A 245 -7.54 7.61 21.73
C ALA A 245 -6.35 7.83 20.78
N GLN A 246 -5.12 7.97 21.30
CA GLN A 246 -3.90 8.05 20.49
C GLN A 246 -3.67 6.77 19.67
N LYS A 247 -3.83 5.59 20.29
CA LYS A 247 -3.76 4.30 19.59
C LYS A 247 -4.90 4.12 18.58
N ALA A 248 -6.07 4.68 18.85
CA ALA A 248 -7.17 4.71 17.89
C ALA A 248 -6.81 5.55 16.67
N VAL A 249 -6.21 6.75 16.84
CA VAL A 249 -5.72 7.61 15.75
C VAL A 249 -4.64 6.92 14.90
N ILE A 250 -3.67 6.24 15.54
CA ILE A 250 -2.65 5.45 14.83
C ILE A 250 -3.31 4.30 14.05
N ARG A 251 -4.29 3.61 14.65
CA ARG A 251 -5.08 2.57 13.96
C ARG A 251 -5.89 3.14 12.80
N THR A 252 -6.42 4.35 12.88
CA THR A 252 -7.10 5.00 11.74
C THR A 252 -6.11 5.27 10.62
N LYS A 253 -4.90 5.79 10.92
CA LYS A 253 -3.84 5.99 9.92
C LYS A 253 -3.45 4.69 9.20
N GLU A 254 -3.19 3.61 9.93
CA GLU A 254 -2.88 2.28 9.35
C GLU A 254 -4.08 1.72 8.54
N GLN A 255 -5.32 1.97 8.97
CA GLN A 255 -6.53 1.58 8.25
C GLN A 255 -6.73 2.31 6.90
N HIS A 256 -6.02 3.42 6.64
CA HIS A 256 -6.12 4.16 5.39
C HIS A 256 -5.09 3.73 4.34
N LEU A 257 -3.89 3.29 4.75
CA LEU A 257 -2.79 3.01 3.81
C LEU A 257 -3.15 1.98 2.74
N TRP A 258 -3.78 0.85 3.12
CA TRP A 258 -4.18 -0.15 2.13
C TRP A 258 -5.29 0.37 1.20
N LYS A 259 -6.17 1.27 1.67
CA LYS A 259 -7.20 1.90 0.83
C LYS A 259 -6.59 2.84 -0.19
N ASP A 260 -5.61 3.64 0.23
CA ASP A 260 -4.86 4.53 -0.65
C ASP A 260 -4.15 3.74 -1.75
N ALA A 261 -3.46 2.66 -1.37
CA ALA A 261 -2.78 1.78 -2.32
C ALA A 261 -3.77 1.17 -3.33
N VAL A 262 -4.93 0.69 -2.87
CA VAL A 262 -5.97 0.14 -3.74
C VAL A 262 -6.53 1.21 -4.68
N LEU A 263 -6.77 2.42 -4.18
CA LEU A 263 -7.29 3.52 -5.00
C LEU A 263 -6.30 3.91 -6.11
N LEU A 264 -5.02 4.05 -5.77
CA LEU A 264 -3.96 4.30 -6.76
C LEU A 264 -3.86 3.18 -7.80
N PHE A 265 -3.96 1.93 -7.34
CA PHE A 265 -3.94 0.76 -8.21
C PHE A 265 -5.15 0.71 -9.15
N ASP A 266 -6.36 0.93 -8.64
CA ASP A 266 -7.60 0.96 -9.43
C ASP A 266 -7.53 2.03 -10.51
N GLN A 267 -7.11 3.25 -10.16
CA GLN A 267 -6.90 4.35 -11.11
C GLN A 267 -5.88 4.00 -12.19
N TRP A 268 -4.84 3.25 -11.83
CA TRP A 268 -3.82 2.78 -12.76
C TRP A 268 -4.38 1.76 -13.77
N ILE A 269 -5.01 0.69 -13.27
CA ILE A 269 -5.48 -0.40 -14.13
C ILE A 269 -6.71 -0.02 -14.97
N MET A 270 -7.54 0.92 -14.52
CA MET A 270 -8.70 1.41 -15.28
C MET A 270 -8.33 2.08 -16.61
N ARG A 271 -7.05 2.42 -16.82
CA ARG A 271 -6.55 3.00 -18.07
C ARG A 271 -6.35 1.99 -19.19
N ALA A 272 -6.31 0.70 -18.87
CA ALA A 272 -6.11 -0.35 -19.86
C ALA A 272 -7.25 -0.33 -20.88
N LYS A 273 -6.90 -0.20 -22.16
CA LYS A 273 -7.85 -0.22 -23.28
C LYS A 273 -7.96 -1.60 -23.92
N SER A 274 -7.00 -2.47 -23.65
CA SER A 274 -6.95 -3.84 -24.13
C SER A 274 -6.66 -4.81 -23.00
N LEU A 275 -6.95 -6.09 -23.23
CA LEU A 275 -6.61 -7.15 -22.29
C LEU A 275 -5.10 -7.24 -22.04
N ASN A 276 -4.27 -7.07 -23.07
CA ASN A 276 -2.81 -7.13 -22.92
C ASN A 276 -2.29 -5.97 -22.07
N GLU A 277 -2.81 -4.76 -22.29
CA GLU A 277 -2.50 -3.61 -21.43
C GLU A 277 -2.96 -3.85 -19.99
N ALA A 278 -4.14 -4.45 -19.79
CA ALA A 278 -4.64 -4.76 -18.44
C ALA A 278 -3.70 -5.74 -17.72
N ILE A 279 -3.27 -6.80 -18.39
CA ILE A 279 -2.32 -7.79 -17.87
C ILE A 279 -1.00 -7.12 -17.44
N GLU A 280 -0.46 -6.24 -18.28
CA GLU A 280 0.77 -5.51 -18.01
C GLU A 280 0.61 -4.49 -16.89
N TYR A 281 -0.47 -3.71 -16.89
CA TYR A 281 -0.76 -2.72 -15.88
C TYR A 281 -1.05 -3.34 -14.52
N ILE A 282 -1.75 -4.48 -14.46
CA ILE A 282 -1.95 -5.22 -13.22
C ILE A 282 -0.59 -5.65 -12.65
N SER A 283 0.24 -6.30 -13.46
CA SER A 283 1.56 -6.80 -13.03
C SER A 283 2.47 -5.67 -12.55
N THR A 284 2.48 -4.55 -13.28
CA THR A 284 3.23 -3.34 -12.93
C THR A 284 2.66 -2.69 -11.66
N GLY A 285 1.34 -2.61 -11.52
CA GLY A 285 0.66 -1.96 -10.39
C GLY A 285 0.89 -2.68 -9.06
N PHE A 286 0.96 -4.01 -9.06
CA PHE A 286 1.33 -4.77 -7.86
C PHE A 286 2.70 -4.36 -7.31
N VAL A 287 3.69 -4.11 -8.17
CA VAL A 287 5.04 -3.68 -7.76
C VAL A 287 5.10 -2.16 -7.55
N ALA A 288 4.33 -1.39 -8.31
CA ALA A 288 4.31 0.06 -8.19
C ALA A 288 3.71 0.53 -6.85
N TYR A 289 2.71 -0.17 -6.31
CA TYR A 289 1.95 0.30 -5.14
C TYR A 289 2.08 -0.59 -3.90
N LEU A 290 2.71 -1.76 -4.00
CA LEU A 290 3.04 -2.62 -2.86
C LEU A 290 4.56 -2.81 -2.77
N PRO A 291 5.11 -3.22 -1.62
CA PRO A 291 6.56 -3.27 -1.41
C PRO A 291 7.21 -4.55 -1.97
N PHE A 292 6.73 -5.04 -3.11
CA PHE A 292 7.33 -6.14 -3.87
C PHE A 292 8.24 -5.59 -4.97
N GLU A 293 9.13 -6.42 -5.51
CA GLU A 293 10.02 -6.03 -6.60
C GLU A 293 9.62 -6.70 -7.92
N ARG A 294 9.12 -7.94 -7.86
CA ARG A 294 8.77 -8.70 -9.06
C ARG A 294 7.35 -9.25 -8.96
N CYS A 295 6.70 -9.34 -10.11
CA CYS A 295 5.34 -9.89 -10.23
C CYS A 295 5.25 -10.78 -11.47
N ALA A 296 4.77 -12.01 -11.28
CA ALA A 296 4.39 -12.91 -12.37
C ALA A 296 2.89 -13.16 -12.33
N LEU A 297 2.18 -12.77 -13.38
CA LEU A 297 0.74 -12.94 -13.51
C LEU A 297 0.41 -14.22 -14.29
N PHE A 298 -0.50 -15.02 -13.76
CA PHE A 298 -0.93 -16.30 -14.34
C PHE A 298 -2.45 -16.34 -14.49
N ALA A 299 -2.93 -16.97 -15.57
CA ALA A 299 -4.32 -17.37 -15.73
C ALA A 299 -4.53 -18.80 -15.21
N TYR A 300 -5.75 -19.09 -14.77
CA TYR A 300 -6.19 -20.42 -14.36
C TYR A 300 -7.37 -20.88 -15.22
N SER A 301 -7.28 -22.11 -15.73
CA SER A 301 -8.37 -22.80 -16.42
C SER A 301 -8.98 -23.83 -15.48
N SER A 302 -10.25 -23.62 -15.10
CA SER A 302 -11.00 -24.62 -14.31
C SER A 302 -11.38 -25.86 -15.13
N THR A 303 -11.47 -25.75 -16.46
CA THR A 303 -11.83 -26.86 -17.34
C THR A 303 -10.66 -27.82 -17.57
N HIS A 304 -9.43 -27.30 -17.64
CA HIS A 304 -8.21 -28.08 -17.85
C HIS A 304 -7.36 -28.22 -16.59
N GLU A 305 -7.86 -27.76 -15.44
CA GLU A 305 -7.15 -27.71 -14.15
C GLU A 305 -5.67 -27.29 -14.30
N SER A 306 -5.42 -26.24 -15.08
CA SER A 306 -4.07 -25.83 -15.46
C SER A 306 -3.86 -24.33 -15.34
N GLY A 307 -2.65 -23.94 -14.97
CA GLY A 307 -2.17 -22.56 -14.90
C GLY A 307 -1.27 -22.21 -16.09
N PHE A 308 -1.36 -20.96 -16.56
CA PHE A 308 -0.61 -20.44 -17.71
C PHE A 308 -0.02 -19.08 -17.38
N GLY A 309 1.25 -18.85 -17.72
CA GLY A 309 1.87 -17.53 -17.52
C GLY A 309 1.37 -16.50 -18.52
N LEU A 310 0.99 -15.33 -18.03
CA LEU A 310 0.52 -14.20 -18.86
C LEU A 310 1.60 -13.14 -19.05
N TYR A 311 2.23 -12.70 -17.95
CA TYR A 311 3.22 -11.63 -17.98
C TYR A 311 4.14 -11.67 -16.75
N GLY A 312 5.41 -11.31 -16.93
CA GLY A 312 6.38 -11.11 -15.87
C GLY A 312 6.91 -9.68 -15.82
N TYR A 313 6.68 -8.97 -14.72
CA TYR A 313 7.28 -7.67 -14.43
C TYR A 313 8.59 -7.84 -13.63
N GLN A 314 9.67 -7.23 -14.10
CA GLN A 314 11.05 -7.47 -13.63
C GLN A 314 11.45 -8.96 -13.63
N LEU A 315 10.87 -9.72 -14.56
CA LEU A 315 11.16 -11.12 -14.84
C LEU A 315 11.29 -11.29 -16.36
N ASN A 316 11.93 -12.36 -16.80
CA ASN A 316 11.96 -12.68 -18.22
C ASN A 316 10.53 -13.04 -18.68
N ASN A 317 9.93 -12.18 -19.47
CA ASN A 317 8.54 -12.32 -19.91
C ASN A 317 8.33 -13.57 -20.80
N HIS A 318 9.33 -13.95 -21.60
CA HIS A 318 9.29 -15.16 -22.40
C HIS A 318 9.27 -16.41 -21.52
N ASP A 319 10.12 -16.44 -20.49
CA ASP A 319 10.16 -17.55 -19.54
C ASP A 319 8.84 -17.70 -18.81
N ILE A 320 8.23 -16.60 -18.33
CA ILE A 320 6.92 -16.65 -17.68
C ILE A 320 5.85 -17.16 -18.63
N LYS A 321 5.76 -16.63 -19.86
CA LYS A 321 4.76 -17.08 -20.85
C LYS A 321 4.94 -18.54 -21.29
N SER A 322 6.14 -19.10 -21.17
CA SER A 322 6.40 -20.51 -21.44
C SER A 322 5.90 -21.46 -20.34
N ILE A 323 5.51 -20.93 -19.18
CA ILE A 323 5.03 -21.74 -18.06
C ILE A 323 3.61 -22.22 -18.34
N HIS A 324 3.48 -23.54 -18.42
CA HIS A 324 2.22 -24.26 -18.41
C HIS A 324 2.33 -25.40 -17.40
N GLU A 325 1.48 -25.38 -16.38
CA GLU A 325 1.51 -26.36 -15.30
C GLU A 325 0.11 -26.87 -14.97
N HIS A 326 0.00 -28.17 -14.78
CA HIS A 326 -1.21 -28.77 -14.22
C HIS A 326 -1.27 -28.47 -12.72
N ILE A 327 -2.46 -28.19 -12.19
CA ILE A 327 -2.65 -27.90 -10.76
C ILE A 327 -2.26 -29.09 -9.88
N ASP A 328 -2.28 -30.32 -10.40
CA ASP A 328 -1.77 -31.50 -9.68
C ASP A 328 -0.28 -31.42 -9.34
N SER A 329 0.51 -30.73 -10.17
CA SER A 329 1.93 -30.46 -9.91
C SER A 329 2.12 -29.42 -8.79
N LEU A 330 1.05 -28.77 -8.34
CA LEU A 330 1.03 -27.65 -7.40
C LEU A 330 0.11 -27.98 -6.20
N PRO A 331 0.47 -28.95 -5.35
CA PRO A 331 -0.44 -29.52 -4.34
C PRO A 331 -0.98 -28.49 -3.33
N PHE A 332 -0.18 -27.48 -2.97
CA PHE A 332 -0.62 -26.39 -2.09
C PHE A 332 -1.70 -25.52 -2.74
N ILE A 333 -1.53 -25.19 -4.02
CA ILE A 333 -2.50 -24.40 -4.78
C ILE A 333 -3.77 -25.23 -5.03
N LYS A 334 -3.62 -26.52 -5.34
CA LYS A 334 -4.75 -27.45 -5.49
C LYS A 334 -5.61 -27.50 -4.23
N GLN A 335 -5.00 -27.75 -3.07
CA GLN A 335 -5.71 -27.81 -1.80
C GLN A 335 -6.43 -26.49 -1.48
N TYR A 336 -5.78 -25.37 -1.79
CA TYR A 336 -6.35 -24.05 -1.62
C TYR A 336 -7.59 -23.86 -2.51
N ILE A 337 -7.50 -24.15 -3.81
CA ILE A 337 -8.65 -24.07 -4.74
C ILE A 337 -9.79 -24.99 -4.32
N GLN A 338 -9.49 -26.21 -3.86
CA GLN A 338 -10.51 -27.15 -3.37
C GLN A 338 -11.23 -26.61 -2.13
N ARG A 339 -10.50 -26.04 -1.17
CA ARG A 339 -11.11 -25.37 0.00
C ARG A 339 -12.00 -24.21 -0.42
N LEU A 340 -11.59 -23.44 -1.42
CA LEU A 340 -12.41 -22.36 -1.97
C LEU A 340 -13.72 -22.88 -2.58
N GLN A 341 -13.69 -23.99 -3.32
CA GLN A 341 -14.88 -24.60 -3.91
C GLN A 341 -15.89 -25.08 -2.85
N LEU A 342 -15.41 -25.56 -1.70
CA LEU A 342 -16.25 -26.01 -0.58
C LEU A 342 -16.99 -24.86 0.11
N LEU A 343 -16.50 -23.62 0.01
CA LEU A 343 -17.07 -22.45 0.68
C LEU A 343 -18.26 -21.81 -0.06
N GLY A 344 -18.65 -22.33 -1.23
CA GLY A 344 -19.89 -21.95 -1.93
C GLY A 344 -19.86 -20.58 -2.65
N ARG A 345 -20.99 -20.22 -3.28
CA ARG A 345 -21.17 -19.08 -4.23
C ARG A 345 -21.19 -17.67 -3.61
N GLN A 346 -20.77 -17.50 -2.35
CA GLN A 346 -20.84 -16.22 -1.64
C GLN A 346 -19.47 -15.73 -1.14
N MET A 347 -18.40 -16.04 -1.87
CA MET A 347 -17.09 -15.49 -1.52
C MET A 347 -16.90 -14.12 -2.16
N THR A 348 -16.83 -13.09 -1.32
CA THR A 348 -16.46 -11.73 -1.69
C THR A 348 -14.96 -11.49 -1.58
N ASN A 349 -14.25 -12.28 -0.76
CA ASN A 349 -12.84 -12.10 -0.45
C ASN A 349 -12.10 -13.46 -0.51
N VAL A 350 -11.07 -13.54 -1.34
CA VAL A 350 -10.26 -14.76 -1.51
C VAL A 350 -8.85 -14.50 -0.94
N PRO A 351 -8.47 -15.17 0.17
CA PRO A 351 -7.28 -14.80 0.95
C PRO A 351 -5.94 -15.08 0.22
N PRO A 352 -4.96 -14.16 0.23
CA PRO A 352 -3.62 -14.45 -0.28
C PRO A 352 -2.94 -15.63 0.43
N ILE A 353 -2.08 -16.33 -0.30
CA ILE A 353 -1.24 -17.41 0.24
C ILE A 353 0.18 -16.87 0.41
N TYR A 354 0.65 -16.80 1.64
CA TYR A 354 2.05 -16.48 1.93
C TYR A 354 2.84 -17.77 2.11
N VAL A 355 3.96 -17.90 1.38
CA VAL A 355 4.86 -19.04 1.46
C VAL A 355 6.25 -18.54 1.85
N ARG A 356 6.68 -18.88 3.06
CA ARG A 356 7.99 -18.45 3.59
C ARG A 356 9.16 -19.02 2.81
N HIS A 357 9.07 -20.29 2.40
CA HIS A 357 10.08 -20.98 1.60
C HIS A 357 9.44 -21.49 0.31
N ALA A 358 9.77 -20.88 -0.82
CA ALA A 358 9.14 -21.11 -2.12
C ALA A 358 9.19 -22.58 -2.55
N ALA A 359 10.23 -23.32 -2.15
CA ALA A 359 10.35 -24.77 -2.36
C ALA A 359 9.22 -25.61 -1.75
N GLN A 360 8.49 -25.07 -0.77
CA GLN A 360 7.30 -25.72 -0.22
C GLN A 360 6.10 -25.49 -1.14
N GLY A 361 5.94 -24.30 -1.72
CA GLY A 361 4.75 -23.95 -2.50
C GLY A 361 4.85 -24.23 -4.01
N LEU A 362 6.07 -24.24 -4.57
CA LEU A 362 6.32 -24.31 -6.02
C LEU A 362 7.37 -25.38 -6.38
N PRO A 363 7.30 -25.93 -7.61
CA PRO A 363 8.29 -26.88 -8.12
C PRO A 363 9.72 -26.31 -8.11
N MET A 364 10.69 -27.16 -7.71
CA MET A 364 12.10 -26.78 -7.57
C MET A 364 12.72 -26.17 -8.84
N LYS A 365 12.23 -26.52 -10.03
CA LYS A 365 12.72 -25.95 -11.30
C LYS A 365 12.51 -24.43 -11.35
N TYR A 366 11.35 -23.94 -10.91
CA TYR A 366 11.03 -22.52 -10.89
C TYR A 366 11.73 -21.79 -9.74
N VAL A 367 11.81 -22.43 -8.58
CA VAL A 367 12.55 -21.91 -7.42
C VAL A 367 14.01 -21.64 -7.79
N LYS A 368 14.65 -22.56 -8.52
CA LYS A 368 16.03 -22.38 -8.99
C LYS A 368 16.14 -21.35 -10.11
N GLN A 369 15.25 -21.42 -11.11
CA GLN A 369 15.29 -20.52 -12.28
C GLN A 369 15.13 -19.05 -11.88
N PHE A 370 14.15 -18.75 -11.03
CA PHE A 370 13.84 -17.37 -10.62
C PHE A 370 14.49 -16.99 -9.28
N GLN A 371 15.24 -17.92 -8.67
CA GLN A 371 15.94 -17.75 -7.39
C GLN A 371 14.99 -17.32 -6.26
N LEU A 372 13.86 -18.02 -6.12
CA LEU A 372 12.80 -17.66 -5.18
C LEU A 372 13.14 -18.13 -3.75
N GLU A 373 12.88 -17.29 -2.75
CA GLU A 373 12.97 -17.66 -1.33
C GLU A 373 11.62 -17.50 -0.62
N SER A 374 11.10 -16.29 -0.46
CA SER A 374 9.73 -16.06 0.04
C SER A 374 8.82 -15.53 -1.06
N ILE A 375 7.56 -15.98 -1.11
CA ILE A 375 6.60 -15.54 -2.12
C ILE A 375 5.21 -15.29 -1.53
N VAL A 376 4.44 -14.43 -2.18
CA VAL A 376 3.01 -14.27 -1.95
C VAL A 376 2.27 -14.60 -3.24
N ILE A 377 1.26 -15.46 -3.14
CA ILE A 377 0.34 -15.79 -4.22
C ILE A 377 -0.94 -15.00 -3.95
N ALA A 378 -1.18 -13.99 -4.77
CA ALA A 378 -2.35 -13.13 -4.75
C ALA A 378 -3.42 -13.69 -5.72
N PRO A 379 -4.55 -14.22 -5.23
CA PRO A 379 -5.62 -14.73 -6.07
C PRO A 379 -6.23 -13.61 -6.90
N ILE A 380 -6.34 -13.82 -8.21
CA ILE A 380 -7.02 -12.89 -9.11
C ILE A 380 -8.45 -13.38 -9.27
N TYR A 381 -9.34 -12.80 -8.48
CA TYR A 381 -10.72 -13.26 -8.33
C TYR A 381 -11.67 -12.15 -8.73
N ALA A 382 -12.68 -12.48 -9.52
CA ALA A 382 -13.75 -11.57 -9.91
C ALA A 382 -15.03 -11.92 -9.12
N PRO A 383 -15.35 -11.19 -8.05
CA PRO A 383 -16.58 -11.39 -7.27
C PRO A 383 -17.85 -11.25 -8.09
N SER A 384 -17.89 -10.31 -9.04
CA SER A 384 -19.05 -10.09 -9.93
C SER A 384 -19.45 -11.35 -10.70
N GLU A 385 -18.48 -12.19 -11.05
CA GLU A 385 -18.68 -13.47 -11.76
C GLU A 385 -18.52 -14.69 -10.84
N ASN A 386 -18.22 -14.48 -9.54
CA ASN A 386 -17.83 -15.51 -8.58
C ASN A 386 -16.79 -16.49 -9.17
N ARG A 387 -15.75 -15.94 -9.81
CA ARG A 387 -14.80 -16.71 -10.63
C ARG A 387 -13.35 -16.40 -10.28
N LEU A 388 -12.55 -17.44 -10.05
CA LEU A 388 -11.09 -17.35 -10.00
C LEU A 388 -10.54 -17.29 -11.42
N ILE A 389 -9.93 -16.16 -11.78
CA ILE A 389 -9.31 -15.94 -13.08
C ILE A 389 -7.88 -16.46 -13.11
N GLY A 390 -7.17 -16.38 -12.00
CA GLY A 390 -5.75 -16.73 -11.94
C GLY A 390 -5.08 -16.32 -10.65
N ALA A 391 -3.77 -16.07 -10.71
CA ALA A 391 -2.97 -15.64 -9.56
C ALA A 391 -1.82 -14.72 -9.99
N ALA A 392 -1.48 -13.73 -9.18
CA ALA A 392 -0.21 -13.02 -9.25
C ALA A 392 0.74 -13.59 -8.19
N ILE A 393 1.96 -13.94 -8.61
CA ILE A 393 3.03 -14.40 -7.71
C ILE A 393 4.00 -13.24 -7.52
N LEU A 394 4.20 -12.84 -6.27
CA LEU A 394 4.94 -11.65 -5.86
C LEU A 394 6.13 -12.03 -4.99
N ASP A 395 7.27 -11.38 -5.21
CA ASP A 395 8.44 -11.49 -4.36
C ASP A 395 9.31 -10.22 -4.34
N CYS A 396 10.40 -10.24 -3.55
CA CYS A 396 11.31 -9.12 -3.34
C CYS A 396 12.70 -9.38 -3.93
N GLY A 397 12.74 -10.01 -5.11
CA GLY A 397 14.00 -10.26 -5.80
C GLY A 397 14.70 -11.58 -5.41
N PRO A 398 15.85 -11.85 -6.03
CA PRO A 398 16.53 -13.14 -5.93
C PRO A 398 17.05 -13.43 -4.52
N LYS A 399 16.66 -14.60 -3.98
CA LYS A 399 17.06 -15.14 -2.67
C LYS A 399 16.65 -14.26 -1.48
N THR A 400 15.64 -13.42 -1.66
CA THR A 400 15.16 -12.51 -0.62
C THR A 400 14.05 -13.13 0.20
N SER A 401 14.19 -13.11 1.53
CA SER A 401 13.12 -13.51 2.45
C SER A 401 12.46 -12.31 3.13
N PHE A 402 11.15 -12.39 3.32
CA PHE A 402 10.37 -11.32 3.95
C PHE A 402 9.29 -11.84 4.90
N GLN A 403 8.65 -10.94 5.63
CA GLN A 403 7.44 -11.23 6.40
C GLN A 403 6.31 -10.31 5.95
N LEU A 404 5.08 -10.82 6.00
CA LEU A 404 3.90 -10.13 5.53
C LEU A 404 3.12 -9.53 6.71
N SER A 405 2.92 -8.23 6.70
CA SER A 405 2.08 -7.51 7.67
C SER A 405 0.58 -7.66 7.34
N ASN A 406 -0.30 -7.46 8.34
CA ASN A 406 -1.75 -7.59 8.15
C ASN A 406 -2.33 -6.58 7.15
N ASP A 407 -1.83 -5.35 7.14
CA ASP A 407 -2.29 -4.31 6.20
C ASP A 407 -1.90 -4.65 4.77
N LEU A 408 -0.68 -5.15 4.58
CA LEU A 408 -0.20 -5.61 3.27
C LEU A 408 -0.97 -6.86 2.81
N TYR A 409 -1.32 -7.77 3.72
CA TYR A 409 -2.18 -8.91 3.40
C TYR A 409 -3.53 -8.47 2.85
N THR A 410 -4.15 -7.47 3.49
CA THR A 410 -5.43 -6.89 3.05
C THR A 410 -5.27 -6.18 1.71
N ALA A 411 -4.20 -5.40 1.52
CA ALA A 411 -3.91 -4.73 0.26
C ALA A 411 -3.77 -5.73 -0.89
N VAL A 412 -2.95 -6.78 -0.72
CA VAL A 412 -2.76 -7.83 -1.76
C VAL A 412 -4.08 -8.50 -2.14
N MET A 413 -4.92 -8.81 -1.14
CA MET A 413 -6.25 -9.38 -1.37
C MET A 413 -7.12 -8.46 -2.23
N LYS A 414 -7.14 -7.16 -1.91
CA LYS A 414 -7.94 -6.16 -2.62
C LYS A 414 -7.41 -5.85 -4.01
N PHE A 415 -6.09 -5.84 -4.21
CA PHE A 415 -5.48 -5.75 -5.52
C PHE A 415 -5.88 -6.93 -6.41
N GLY A 416 -5.86 -8.16 -5.86
CA GLY A 416 -6.30 -9.35 -6.58
C GLY A 416 -7.77 -9.30 -7.01
N GLN A 417 -8.63 -8.74 -6.14
CA GLN A 417 -10.04 -8.49 -6.44
C GLN A 417 -10.23 -7.47 -7.58
N SER A 418 -9.58 -6.30 -7.47
CA SER A 418 -9.65 -5.26 -8.49
C SER A 418 -9.11 -5.70 -9.84
N ALA A 419 -7.97 -6.40 -9.85
CA ALA A 419 -7.39 -7.00 -11.04
C ALA A 419 -8.36 -8.00 -11.69
N GLY A 420 -9.03 -8.82 -10.88
CA GLY A 420 -10.02 -9.79 -11.37
C GLY A 420 -11.21 -9.11 -12.04
N GLU A 421 -11.76 -8.05 -11.45
CA GLU A 421 -12.87 -7.28 -12.03
C GLU A 421 -12.49 -6.63 -13.37
N ILE A 422 -11.29 -6.06 -13.47
CA ILE A 422 -10.81 -5.47 -14.73
C ILE A 422 -10.61 -6.56 -15.80
N LEU A 423 -9.96 -7.68 -15.47
CA LEU A 423 -9.77 -8.76 -16.43
C LEU A 423 -11.09 -9.39 -16.89
N ALA A 424 -12.07 -9.53 -15.99
CA ALA A 424 -13.42 -10.00 -16.33
C ALA A 424 -14.08 -9.06 -17.36
N LYS A 425 -14.03 -7.74 -17.11
CA LYS A 425 -14.58 -6.72 -18.01
C LYS A 425 -13.89 -6.71 -19.37
N CYS A 426 -12.54 -6.72 -19.40
CA CYS A 426 -11.76 -6.69 -20.64
C CYS A 426 -11.94 -7.95 -21.50
N SER A 427 -12.31 -9.08 -20.88
CA SER A 427 -12.53 -10.36 -21.58
C SER A 427 -13.94 -10.52 -22.14
N GLY A 428 -14.80 -9.51 -21.97
CA GLY A 428 -16.16 -9.48 -22.54
C GLY A 428 -17.07 -10.60 -22.03
N GLY A 429 -16.86 -11.08 -20.80
CA GLY A 429 -17.62 -12.21 -20.23
C GLY A 429 -17.39 -13.55 -20.93
N ARG A 430 -16.50 -13.61 -21.93
CA ARG A 430 -16.09 -14.86 -22.59
C ARG A 430 -14.89 -15.43 -21.85
N SER A 431 -14.86 -16.75 -21.78
CA SER A 431 -13.74 -17.55 -21.23
C SER A 431 -12.48 -17.49 -22.12
N ASP A 432 -12.17 -16.32 -22.69
CA ASP A 432 -11.15 -16.14 -23.72
C ASP A 432 -9.82 -15.58 -23.18
N LEU A 433 -9.68 -15.31 -21.87
CA LEU A 433 -8.35 -15.20 -21.21
C LEU A 433 -7.51 -16.46 -21.44
N VAL A 434 -8.21 -17.56 -21.72
CA VAL A 434 -7.71 -18.91 -21.92
C VAL A 434 -8.27 -19.41 -23.25
N GLN A 435 -7.83 -18.83 -24.36
CA GLN A 435 -7.58 -19.66 -25.53
C GLN A 435 -6.09 -20.02 -25.42
N PRO A 436 -5.74 -21.21 -24.88
CA PRO A 436 -4.39 -21.67 -25.05
C PRO A 436 -4.19 -21.72 -26.56
N THR A 437 -3.22 -20.96 -27.08
CA THR A 437 -2.62 -21.35 -28.34
C THR A 437 -2.25 -22.82 -28.13
N PRO A 438 -2.88 -23.76 -28.86
CA PRO A 438 -2.56 -25.16 -28.68
C PRO A 438 -1.05 -25.29 -28.87
N HIS A 439 -0.34 -25.72 -27.81
CA HIS A 439 1.09 -25.96 -27.87
C HIS A 439 1.31 -27.16 -28.80
N LEU A 440 1.33 -26.87 -30.09
CA LEU A 440 1.74 -27.79 -31.12
C LEU A 440 3.24 -27.98 -30.98
N SER A 441 3.68 -29.23 -31.02
CA SER A 441 5.09 -29.54 -31.13
C SER A 441 5.66 -28.91 -32.39
N PRO A 442 6.99 -28.64 -32.46
CA PRO A 442 7.62 -28.09 -33.65
C PRO A 442 7.25 -28.86 -34.93
N ARG A 443 7.12 -30.19 -34.81
CA ARG A 443 6.75 -31.05 -35.92
C ARG A 443 5.29 -30.91 -36.35
N GLU A 444 4.38 -30.71 -35.40
CA GLU A 444 2.98 -30.42 -35.70
C GLU A 444 2.81 -29.05 -36.37
N ILE A 445 3.62 -28.06 -35.99
CA ILE A 445 3.63 -26.74 -36.64
C ILE A 445 4.12 -26.85 -38.09
N GLU A 446 5.20 -27.60 -38.34
CA GLU A 446 5.69 -27.86 -39.71
C GLU A 446 4.63 -28.53 -40.59
N VAL A 447 3.95 -29.55 -40.07
CA VAL A 447 2.83 -30.21 -40.77
C VAL A 447 1.69 -29.22 -41.03
N LEU A 448 1.32 -28.40 -40.03
CA LEU A 448 0.24 -27.43 -40.15
C LEU A 448 0.53 -26.33 -41.17
N LYS A 449 1.78 -25.84 -41.26
CA LYS A 449 2.22 -24.86 -42.27
C LYS A 449 2.07 -25.41 -43.68
N LEU A 450 2.56 -26.62 -43.93
CA LEU A 450 2.43 -27.27 -45.23
C LEU A 450 0.96 -27.48 -45.63
N VAL A 451 0.12 -27.86 -44.67
CA VAL A 451 -1.32 -28.02 -44.91
C VAL A 451 -2.00 -26.67 -45.17
N ALA A 452 -1.58 -25.59 -44.51
CA ALA A 452 -2.07 -24.23 -44.77
C ALA A 452 -1.65 -23.68 -46.14
N GLU A 453 -0.47 -24.07 -46.63
CA GLU A 453 -0.01 -23.79 -48.01
C GLU A 453 -0.76 -24.61 -49.08
N GLY A 454 -1.68 -25.50 -48.67
CA GLY A 454 -2.48 -26.32 -49.58
C GLY A 454 -1.84 -27.66 -49.95
N ALA A 455 -0.77 -28.09 -49.27
CA ALA A 455 -0.16 -29.39 -49.53
C ALA A 455 -1.09 -30.55 -49.13
N SER A 456 -1.17 -31.56 -49.98
CA SER A 456 -1.80 -32.84 -49.67
C SER A 456 -1.00 -33.63 -48.62
N THR A 457 -1.63 -34.62 -47.97
CA THR A 457 -0.95 -35.52 -47.02
C THR A 457 0.27 -36.20 -47.65
N TYR A 458 0.19 -36.55 -48.94
CA TYR A 458 1.30 -37.10 -49.73
C TYR A 458 2.45 -36.10 -49.91
N GLU A 459 2.14 -34.87 -50.31
CA GLU A 459 3.16 -33.83 -50.53
C GLU A 459 3.83 -33.41 -49.22
N ALA A 460 3.07 -33.29 -48.14
CA ALA A 460 3.59 -33.02 -46.81
C ALA A 460 4.50 -34.15 -46.32
N ALA A 461 4.10 -35.42 -46.53
CA ALA A 461 4.91 -36.59 -46.19
C ALA A 461 6.25 -36.58 -46.94
N LYS A 462 6.23 -36.26 -48.25
CA LYS A 462 7.42 -36.17 -49.08
C LYS A 462 8.36 -35.03 -48.64
N ARG A 463 7.82 -33.84 -48.36
CA ARG A 463 8.61 -32.67 -47.93
C ARG A 463 9.23 -32.85 -46.54
N LEU A 464 8.55 -33.58 -45.65
CA LEU A 464 9.01 -33.81 -44.29
C LEU A 464 9.79 -35.12 -44.11
N HIS A 465 9.96 -35.93 -45.16
CA HIS A 465 10.55 -37.27 -45.09
C HIS A 465 9.83 -38.20 -44.08
N LEU A 466 8.50 -38.20 -44.11
CA LEU A 466 7.62 -39.02 -43.27
C LEU A 466 6.76 -39.96 -44.13
N SER A 467 6.10 -40.92 -43.49
CA SER A 467 5.02 -41.68 -44.14
C SER A 467 3.72 -40.88 -44.16
N GLU A 468 2.86 -41.12 -45.16
CA GLU A 468 1.51 -40.52 -45.22
C GLU A 468 0.67 -40.83 -43.98
N TYR A 469 0.86 -42.02 -43.41
CA TYR A 469 0.21 -42.46 -42.18
C TYR A 469 0.62 -41.55 -41.01
N THR A 470 1.93 -41.31 -40.86
CA THR A 470 2.47 -40.43 -39.80
C THR A 470 1.98 -38.99 -39.95
N VAL A 471 1.88 -38.47 -41.18
CA VAL A 471 1.32 -37.12 -41.40
C VAL A 471 -0.17 -37.08 -41.07
N ARG A 472 -0.93 -38.13 -41.37
CA ARG A 472 -2.34 -38.24 -41.00
C ARG A 472 -2.53 -38.25 -39.48
N ASP A 473 -1.65 -38.94 -38.75
CA ASP A 473 -1.64 -38.95 -37.30
C ASP A 473 -1.33 -37.57 -36.73
N TYR A 474 -0.34 -36.85 -37.29
CA TYR A 474 -0.07 -35.46 -36.91
C TYR A 474 -1.27 -34.55 -37.17
N VAL A 475 -1.94 -34.67 -38.32
CA VAL A 475 -3.15 -33.89 -38.63
C VAL A 475 -4.27 -34.21 -37.64
N SER A 476 -4.50 -35.47 -37.30
CA SER A 476 -5.49 -35.86 -36.29
C SER A 476 -5.15 -35.30 -34.90
N ALA A 477 -3.87 -35.37 -34.49
CA ALA A 477 -3.41 -34.82 -33.22
C ALA A 477 -3.56 -33.28 -33.18
N ILE A 478 -3.24 -32.59 -34.28
CA ILE A 478 -3.47 -31.14 -34.43
C ILE A 478 -4.96 -30.83 -34.31
N LEU A 479 -5.84 -31.53 -35.03
CA LEU A 479 -7.28 -31.30 -34.96
C LEU A 479 -7.83 -31.47 -33.54
N GLN A 480 -7.36 -32.50 -32.84
CA GLN A 480 -7.74 -32.76 -31.46
C GLN A 480 -7.21 -31.67 -30.52
N LYS A 481 -5.93 -31.29 -30.63
CA LYS A 481 -5.30 -30.26 -29.80
C LYS A 481 -5.90 -28.87 -30.05
N MET A 482 -6.26 -28.55 -31.28
CA MET A 482 -6.87 -27.28 -31.69
C MET A 482 -8.40 -27.27 -31.52
N ASN A 483 -8.99 -28.36 -31.01
CA ASN A 483 -10.43 -28.58 -30.92
C ASN A 483 -11.17 -28.15 -32.22
N ALA A 484 -10.64 -28.58 -33.37
CA ALA A 484 -11.10 -28.19 -34.69
C ALA A 484 -11.81 -29.38 -35.37
N LYS A 485 -12.95 -29.12 -36.01
CA LYS A 485 -13.77 -30.18 -36.65
C LYS A 485 -13.18 -30.64 -37.97
N ASN A 486 -12.39 -29.80 -38.62
CA ASN A 486 -11.74 -30.13 -39.89
C ASN A 486 -10.45 -29.32 -40.05
N ARG A 487 -9.61 -29.75 -41.01
CA ARG A 487 -8.32 -29.13 -41.31
C ARG A 487 -8.42 -27.64 -41.63
N THR A 488 -9.48 -27.20 -42.29
CA THR A 488 -9.70 -25.79 -42.63
C THR A 488 -9.96 -24.95 -41.38
N GLU A 489 -10.78 -25.46 -40.46
CA GLU A 489 -11.03 -24.82 -39.17
C GLU A 489 -9.74 -24.71 -38.33
N ALA A 490 -8.90 -25.75 -38.36
CA ALA A 490 -7.59 -25.72 -37.70
C ALA A 490 -6.66 -24.66 -38.31
N ILE A 491 -6.59 -24.55 -39.65
CA ILE A 491 -5.79 -23.53 -40.34
C ILE A 491 -6.28 -22.12 -39.96
N VAL A 492 -7.59 -21.88 -40.02
CA VAL A 492 -8.17 -20.56 -39.69
C VAL A 492 -7.88 -20.18 -38.24
N LYS A 493 -8.01 -21.13 -37.31
CA LYS A 493 -7.62 -20.93 -35.90
C LYS A 493 -6.12 -20.63 -35.78
N ALA A 494 -5.26 -21.38 -36.48
CA ALA A 494 -3.81 -21.21 -36.41
C ALA A 494 -3.35 -19.84 -36.91
N ILE A 495 -3.96 -19.33 -37.98
CA ILE A 495 -3.68 -17.98 -38.52
C ILE A 495 -4.18 -16.91 -37.54
N ARG A 496 -5.42 -17.05 -37.04
CA ARG A 496 -6.01 -16.10 -36.08
C ARG A 496 -5.23 -16.01 -34.78
N ASP A 497 -4.72 -17.15 -34.32
CA ASP A 497 -4.02 -17.29 -33.05
C ASP A 497 -2.49 -17.09 -33.20
N GLY A 498 -1.99 -16.75 -34.40
CA GLY A 498 -0.59 -16.38 -34.67
C GLY A 498 0.43 -17.53 -34.62
N ILE A 499 -0.03 -18.77 -34.85
CA ILE A 499 0.81 -19.99 -34.79
C ILE A 499 1.58 -20.22 -36.09
N ILE A 500 1.01 -19.83 -37.23
CA ILE A 500 1.61 -20.00 -38.57
C ILE A 500 1.56 -18.73 -39.41
#